data_AF-A0A8S3T7C3-F1
#
_entry.id   AF-A0A8S3T7C3-F1
#
_cell.length_a   1.000
_cell.length_b   1.000
_cell.length_c   1.000
_cell.angle_alpha   90.00
_cell.angle_beta   90.00
_cell.angle_gamma   90.00
#
_symmetry.space_group_name_H-M   'P 1'
#
loop_
_entity.id
_entity.type
_entity.pdbx_description
1 polymer ?
#
loop_
_entity_poly.entity_id
_entity_poly.type
_entity_poly.pdbx_seq_one_letter_code
_entity_poly.pdbx_strand_id
1 'polypeptide(L)'
;MVFEEKYRELMKDEKSNRFENCEGLAPVQLISQYGTCWWPWTGSEPDFIQDDSSDDHIPLYNNYNCDIIQQIRCSNDCKVDSRGKQLLDLCISSKLRIVNGRLWGDSSGKFTCIKPTGSSVVDYVVMSEDLLNTTLYFQVSDFISTLSDCHCKLSFGILASYSVERQDLNQNESIFPGKYIWSTKAGQKLCDALTQADAKYNIKNFLDKSFENTSEGIENAVNTCHEIIVNAANKANSLKNLSDEKA
;
A
#
# COMPACT_ATOMS: atom_id res chain seq x y z
N MET A 1 27.78 11.99 14.66
CA MET A 1 29.15 11.43 14.60
C MET A 1 29.16 9.91 14.77
N VAL A 2 28.45 9.34 15.74
CA VAL A 2 28.40 7.87 15.99
C VAL A 2 27.73 7.06 14.84
N PHE A 3 26.81 7.68 14.08
CA PHE A 3 26.12 7.03 12.96
C PHE A 3 27.01 6.85 11.70
N GLU A 4 27.99 7.74 11.50
CA GLU A 4 28.90 7.74 10.34
C GLU A 4 29.91 6.58 10.40
N GLU A 5 30.43 6.27 11.59
CA GLU A 5 31.41 5.18 11.77
C GLU A 5 30.78 3.81 11.55
N LYS A 6 29.56 3.60 12.04
CA LYS A 6 28.82 2.33 11.88
C LYS A 6 28.43 2.06 10.42
N TYR A 7 28.21 3.12 9.62
CA TYR A 7 27.92 3.00 8.18
C TYR A 7 29.16 2.70 7.34
N ARG A 8 30.35 3.24 7.72
CA ARG A 8 31.62 2.90 7.04
C ARG A 8 32.05 1.46 7.25
N GLU A 9 31.61 0.80 8.33
CA GLU A 9 31.84 -0.62 8.55
C GLU A 9 30.93 -1.49 7.67
N LEU A 10 29.65 -1.11 7.48
CA LEU A 10 28.69 -1.84 6.64
C LEU A 10 29.02 -1.77 5.13
N MET A 11 29.59 -0.66 4.66
CA MET A 11 29.92 -0.45 3.23
C MET A 11 31.21 -1.15 2.77
N LYS A 12 31.92 -1.86 3.66
CA LYS A 12 33.13 -2.63 3.28
C LYS A 12 32.81 -4.00 2.66
N ASP A 13 31.59 -4.51 2.82
CA ASP A 13 31.22 -5.87 2.38
C ASP A 13 30.37 -5.94 1.10
N GLU A 14 29.88 -4.83 0.54
CA GLU A 14 28.99 -4.85 -0.64
C GLU A 14 29.69 -4.65 -2.00
N LYS A 15 30.89 -5.22 -2.19
CA LYS A 15 31.50 -5.37 -3.53
C LYS A 15 31.40 -6.79 -4.07
N SER A 16 30.25 -7.43 -3.93
CA SER A 16 29.85 -8.54 -4.81
C SER A 16 28.41 -8.92 -4.51
N ASN A 17 27.47 -8.49 -5.34
CA ASN A 17 26.56 -9.42 -6.03
C ASN A 17 25.56 -8.68 -6.92
N ARG A 18 25.46 -9.20 -8.13
CA ARG A 18 24.61 -8.78 -9.24
C ARG A 18 23.41 -9.72 -9.26
N PHE A 19 22.19 -9.22 -9.06
CA PHE A 19 20.92 -9.92 -9.35
C PHE A 19 19.87 -8.83 -9.64
N GLU A 20 19.44 -8.64 -10.89
CA GLU A 20 18.40 -9.37 -11.64
C GLU A 20 16.96 -9.12 -11.16
N ASN A 21 16.14 -8.81 -12.16
CA ASN A 21 14.78 -8.27 -12.13
C ASN A 21 13.76 -9.13 -11.37
N CYS A 22 12.74 -8.49 -10.80
CA CYS A 22 11.37 -9.05 -10.73
C CYS A 22 10.33 -7.93 -10.54
N GLU A 23 9.38 -7.87 -11.48
CA GLU A 23 8.16 -7.06 -11.45
C GLU A 23 7.08 -7.73 -10.57
N GLY A 24 6.16 -6.93 -10.00
CA GLY A 24 4.96 -7.45 -9.33
C GLY A 24 4.12 -6.38 -8.65
N LEU A 25 3.02 -6.00 -9.32
CA LEU A 25 1.97 -5.07 -8.92
C LEU A 25 1.05 -5.65 -7.83
N ALA A 26 0.51 -4.79 -6.96
CA ALA A 26 -0.66 -5.07 -6.12
C ALA A 26 -1.78 -4.05 -6.43
N PRO A 27 -3.07 -4.45 -6.44
CA PRO A 27 -4.19 -3.56 -6.79
C PRO A 27 -4.84 -2.94 -5.54
N VAL A 28 -5.12 -1.64 -5.56
CA VAL A 28 -6.02 -0.98 -4.58
C VAL A 28 -7.07 -0.17 -5.35
N GLN A 29 -8.30 -0.28 -4.88
CA GLN A 29 -9.57 0.05 -5.53
C GLN A 29 -9.71 1.50 -6.02
N LEU A 30 -10.11 1.64 -7.29
CA LEU A 30 -10.69 2.83 -7.90
C LEU A 30 -12.18 2.91 -7.56
N ILE A 31 -12.60 3.89 -6.76
CA ILE A 31 -13.99 4.36 -6.72
C ILE A 31 -14.09 5.52 -7.71
N SER A 32 -14.74 5.26 -8.84
CA SER A 32 -15.06 6.24 -9.88
C SER A 32 -16.47 6.76 -9.66
N GLN A 33 -16.64 8.05 -9.38
CA GLN A 33 -17.76 8.83 -9.91
C GLN A 33 -17.27 10.25 -10.29
N TYR A 34 -17.27 10.50 -11.60
CA TYR A 34 -17.34 11.79 -12.30
C TYR A 34 -16.43 12.95 -11.84
N GLY A 35 -15.36 13.20 -12.62
CA GLY A 35 -15.19 14.55 -13.20
C GLY A 35 -14.30 15.59 -12.52
N THR A 36 -13.57 15.31 -11.45
CA THR A 36 -12.56 16.24 -10.91
C THR A 36 -11.29 15.50 -10.52
N CYS A 37 -10.12 15.90 -11.03
CA CYS A 37 -8.82 15.30 -10.69
C CYS A 37 -8.68 15.08 -9.18
N TRP A 38 -8.72 13.83 -8.73
CA TRP A 38 -8.92 13.36 -7.33
C TRP A 38 -7.69 13.51 -6.40
N TRP A 39 -6.78 14.40 -6.74
CA TRP A 39 -5.46 14.47 -6.11
C TRP A 39 -5.40 15.59 -5.07
N PRO A 40 -5.12 15.29 -3.78
CA PRO A 40 -5.00 16.30 -2.75
C PRO A 40 -3.69 17.10 -2.91
N TRP A 41 -3.77 18.42 -2.74
CA TRP A 41 -2.58 19.28 -2.66
C TRP A 41 -2.41 19.78 -1.23
N THR A 42 -1.32 19.37 -0.57
CA THR A 42 -1.04 19.74 0.83
C THR A 42 0.00 20.86 0.99
N GLY A 43 0.60 21.34 -0.11
CA GLY A 43 1.65 22.36 -0.08
C GLY A 43 2.78 21.97 0.88
N SER A 44 3.21 22.90 1.73
CA SER A 44 4.11 22.64 2.88
C SER A 44 3.42 22.81 4.23
N GLU A 45 2.08 22.74 4.26
CA GLU A 45 1.30 22.90 5.49
C GLU A 45 1.61 21.77 6.50
N PRO A 46 1.56 22.06 7.81
CA PRO A 46 1.80 21.08 8.85
C PRO A 46 0.66 20.06 8.91
N ASP A 47 1.03 18.81 9.17
CA ASP A 47 0.14 17.66 9.40
C ASP A 47 0.13 17.22 10.88
N PHE A 48 0.54 18.13 11.76
CA PHE A 48 0.62 17.98 13.22
C PHE A 48 0.20 19.29 13.90
N ILE A 49 -0.13 19.23 15.20
CA ILE A 49 -0.47 20.42 15.97
C ILE A 49 0.80 21.21 16.28
N GLN A 50 0.85 22.46 15.81
CA GLN A 50 1.96 23.35 16.16
C GLN A 50 1.88 23.74 17.64
N ASP A 51 3.04 23.82 18.31
CA ASP A 51 3.16 24.20 19.73
C ASP A 51 2.39 23.28 20.70
N ASP A 52 2.23 22.00 20.34
CA ASP A 52 1.46 20.99 21.08
C ASP A 52 1.98 20.66 22.49
N SER A 53 3.19 21.11 22.81
CA SER A 53 3.83 20.91 24.12
C SER A 53 3.90 22.19 24.96
N SER A 54 3.38 23.32 24.46
CA SER A 54 3.42 24.58 25.18
C SER A 54 2.30 24.66 26.24
N ASP A 55 2.70 24.68 27.51
CA ASP A 55 1.80 24.94 28.64
C ASP A 55 1.53 26.44 28.84
N ASP A 56 2.06 27.28 27.95
CA ASP A 56 2.12 28.74 28.08
C ASP A 56 0.75 29.43 28.04
N HIS A 57 -0.26 28.74 27.49
CA HIS A 57 -1.59 29.32 27.27
C HIS A 57 -2.73 28.54 27.92
N ILE A 58 -2.63 27.21 27.98
CA ILE A 58 -3.67 26.34 28.57
C ILE A 58 -2.98 25.18 29.28
N PRO A 59 -3.24 24.97 30.59
CA PRO A 59 -2.68 23.84 31.32
C PRO A 59 -3.08 22.52 30.68
N LEU A 60 -2.10 21.75 30.19
CA LEU A 60 -2.32 20.44 29.60
C LEU A 60 -2.64 19.40 30.68
N TYR A 61 -3.54 18.47 30.39
CA TYR A 61 -3.82 17.36 31.30
C TYR A 61 -2.65 16.38 31.34
N ASN A 62 -2.38 15.79 32.51
CA ASN A 62 -1.26 14.84 32.70
C ASN A 62 -1.28 13.62 31.74
N ASN A 63 -2.43 13.29 31.14
CA ASN A 63 -2.60 12.19 30.19
C ASN A 63 -2.64 12.65 28.73
N TYR A 64 -2.40 13.93 28.45
CA TYR A 64 -2.27 14.43 27.08
C TYR A 64 -0.95 13.93 26.48
N ASN A 65 -1.05 13.20 25.38
CA ASN A 65 0.12 12.70 24.66
C ASN A 65 0.46 13.69 23.54
N CYS A 66 1.44 14.56 23.78
CA CYS A 66 1.92 15.49 22.78
C CYS A 66 2.49 14.76 21.56
N ASP A 67 2.36 15.39 20.40
CA ASP A 67 2.91 14.93 19.14
C ASP A 67 4.45 14.99 19.12
N ILE A 68 5.09 13.94 18.58
CA ILE A 68 6.55 13.90 18.43
C ILE A 68 6.93 14.62 17.13
N ILE A 69 7.45 15.85 17.25
CA ILE A 69 7.90 16.62 16.09
C ILE A 69 9.32 16.17 15.69
N GLN A 70 9.42 15.23 14.74
CA GLN A 70 10.73 14.75 14.26
C GLN A 70 11.41 15.73 13.29
N GLN A 71 10.68 16.19 12.27
CA GLN A 71 11.22 17.09 11.24
C GLN A 71 10.08 17.80 10.49
N ILE A 72 10.25 19.09 10.18
CA ILE A 72 9.30 19.84 9.35
C ILE A 72 9.36 19.33 7.92
N ARG A 73 8.18 19.19 7.30
CA ARG A 73 8.03 18.71 5.93
C ARG A 73 8.42 19.78 4.92
N CYS A 74 9.24 19.41 3.94
CA CYS A 74 9.47 20.19 2.74
C CYS A 74 8.53 19.77 1.60
N SER A 75 8.21 20.69 0.69
CA SER A 75 7.53 20.37 -0.57
C SER A 75 7.95 21.35 -1.65
N ASN A 76 8.18 20.83 -2.86
CA ASN A 76 8.33 21.64 -4.06
C ASN A 76 6.98 22.17 -4.58
N ASP A 77 5.86 21.65 -4.08
CA ASP A 77 4.54 22.19 -4.38
C ASP A 77 4.11 23.17 -3.29
N CYS A 78 3.61 24.33 -3.68
CA CYS A 78 3.12 25.37 -2.77
C CYS A 78 1.59 25.45 -2.74
N LYS A 79 0.90 24.66 -3.56
CA LYS A 79 -0.56 24.70 -3.64
C LYS A 79 -1.17 23.90 -2.51
N VAL A 80 -2.27 24.43 -1.97
CA VAL A 80 -3.10 23.73 -0.98
C VAL A 80 -4.54 23.79 -1.46
N ASP A 81 -5.24 22.66 -1.48
CA ASP A 81 -6.66 22.60 -1.81
C ASP A 81 -7.52 22.06 -0.65
N SER A 82 -8.84 22.09 -0.81
CA SER A 82 -9.77 21.64 0.24
C SER A 82 -9.58 20.17 0.61
N ARG A 83 -9.16 19.34 -0.34
CA ARG A 83 -8.91 17.90 -0.12
C ARG A 83 -7.58 17.66 0.56
N GLY A 84 -6.56 18.45 0.22
CA GLY A 84 -5.30 18.49 0.95
C GLY A 84 -5.53 18.89 2.40
N LYS A 85 -6.38 19.88 2.67
CA LYS A 85 -6.80 20.21 4.04
C LYS A 85 -7.45 19.03 4.75
N GLN A 86 -8.38 18.33 4.10
CA GLN A 86 -8.98 17.11 4.66
C GLN A 86 -7.95 16.00 4.95
N LEU A 87 -6.94 15.84 4.08
CA LEU A 87 -5.85 14.90 4.31
C LEU A 87 -4.98 15.33 5.51
N LEU A 88 -4.69 16.62 5.65
CA LEU A 88 -3.97 17.16 6.80
C LEU A 88 -4.77 16.97 8.09
N ASP A 89 -6.08 17.26 8.08
CA ASP A 89 -6.98 17.05 9.22
C ASP A 89 -7.02 15.58 9.64
N LEU A 90 -7.05 14.65 8.66
CA LEU A 90 -6.94 13.21 8.93
C LEU A 90 -5.60 12.87 9.60
N CYS A 91 -4.50 13.43 9.11
CA CYS A 91 -3.17 13.19 9.67
C CYS A 91 -3.07 13.69 11.11
N ILE A 92 -3.53 14.91 11.36
CA ILE A 92 -3.54 15.54 12.69
C ILE A 92 -4.40 14.71 13.66
N SER A 93 -5.64 14.40 13.28
CA SER A 93 -6.58 13.69 14.16
C SER A 93 -6.18 12.24 14.47
N SER A 94 -5.39 11.62 13.59
CA SER A 94 -5.01 10.20 13.70
C SER A 94 -3.55 9.99 14.09
N LYS A 95 -2.80 11.04 14.46
CA LYS A 95 -1.35 10.99 14.74
C LYS A 95 -0.55 10.31 13.61
N LEU A 96 -0.93 10.63 12.38
CA LEU A 96 -0.23 10.22 11.17
C LEU A 96 0.59 11.37 10.62
N ARG A 97 1.62 11.04 9.86
CA ARG A 97 2.57 11.98 9.28
C ARG A 97 2.83 11.65 7.83
N ILE A 98 2.82 12.68 6.99
CA ILE A 98 3.21 12.61 5.58
C ILE A 98 4.73 12.52 5.52
N VAL A 99 5.25 11.45 4.92
CA VAL A 99 6.67 11.12 4.86
C VAL A 99 7.41 11.95 3.81
N ASN A 100 6.74 12.30 2.70
CA ASN A 100 7.31 13.11 1.62
C ASN A 100 7.92 14.39 2.19
N GLY A 101 9.14 14.74 1.79
CA GLY A 101 9.79 15.95 2.31
C GLY A 101 10.41 15.86 3.70
N ARG A 102 10.35 14.72 4.41
CA ARG A 102 10.90 14.58 5.78
C ARG A 102 12.18 13.80 5.83
N LEU A 103 12.20 12.62 5.22
CA LEU A 103 13.27 11.65 5.41
C LEU A 103 14.40 11.80 4.39
N TRP A 104 15.52 11.16 4.71
CA TRP A 104 16.64 11.05 3.79
C TRP A 104 16.22 10.33 2.50
N GLY A 105 16.61 10.91 1.37
CA GLY A 105 16.18 10.49 0.03
C GLY A 105 15.12 11.41 -0.62
N ASP A 106 14.41 12.23 0.17
CA ASP A 106 13.45 13.22 -0.32
C ASP A 106 13.33 14.45 0.60
N SER A 107 14.40 14.88 1.26
CA SER A 107 14.33 16.04 2.18
C SER A 107 13.97 17.36 1.52
N SER A 108 14.00 17.45 0.18
CA SER A 108 13.51 18.59 -0.59
C SER A 108 12.01 18.54 -0.89
N GLY A 109 11.35 17.37 -0.78
CA GLY A 109 9.94 17.19 -1.12
C GLY A 109 9.67 17.24 -2.63
N LYS A 110 10.30 16.35 -3.40
CA LYS A 110 10.23 16.32 -4.87
C LYS A 110 8.81 16.11 -5.40
N PHE A 111 8.57 16.61 -6.61
CA PHE A 111 7.33 16.34 -7.34
C PHE A 111 7.11 14.85 -7.56
N THR A 112 5.91 14.38 -7.26
CA THR A 112 5.50 12.99 -7.46
C THR A 112 4.70 12.80 -8.74
N CYS A 113 4.19 13.89 -9.31
CA CYS A 113 3.49 13.91 -10.58
C CYS A 113 4.11 14.97 -11.51
N ILE A 114 4.44 14.58 -12.74
CA ILE A 114 5.03 15.43 -13.76
C ILE A 114 4.15 15.36 -15.01
N LYS A 115 3.53 16.48 -15.37
CA LYS A 115 2.73 16.64 -16.59
C LYS A 115 3.35 17.72 -17.49
N PRO A 116 3.09 17.70 -18.80
CA PRO A 116 3.52 18.77 -19.70
C PRO A 116 3.05 20.17 -19.26
N THR A 117 1.92 20.24 -18.55
CA THR A 117 1.30 21.48 -18.06
C THR A 117 1.76 21.89 -16.66
N GLY A 118 2.61 21.10 -16.01
CA GLY A 118 3.15 21.39 -14.69
C GLY A 118 3.39 20.14 -13.85
N SER A 119 4.07 20.32 -12.73
CA SER A 119 4.39 19.26 -11.78
C SER A 119 3.73 19.52 -10.43
N SER A 120 3.44 18.46 -9.69
CA SER A 120 2.79 18.54 -8.38
C SER A 120 3.23 17.43 -7.43
N VAL A 121 3.08 17.67 -6.13
CA VAL A 121 3.19 16.64 -5.08
C VAL A 121 1.78 16.22 -4.73
N VAL A 122 1.41 14.99 -5.10
CA VAL A 122 0.03 14.48 -4.97
C VAL A 122 -0.06 13.01 -4.55
N ASP A 123 1.07 12.31 -4.59
CA ASP A 123 1.20 10.93 -4.15
C ASP A 123 1.96 10.94 -2.82
N TYR A 124 1.29 10.53 -1.75
CA TYR A 124 1.83 10.63 -0.40
C TYR A 124 2.04 9.26 0.21
N VAL A 125 3.15 9.10 0.93
CA VAL A 125 3.28 8.02 1.92
C VAL A 125 2.95 8.61 3.28
N VAL A 126 2.06 7.94 4.00
CA VAL A 126 1.59 8.36 5.32
C VAL A 126 1.89 7.24 6.32
N MET A 127 2.46 7.59 7.46
CA MET A 127 2.87 6.64 8.50
C MET A 127 2.47 7.16 9.88
N SER A 128 2.34 6.27 10.86
CA SER A 128 2.28 6.70 12.26
C SER A 128 3.62 7.27 12.71
N GLU A 129 3.59 8.13 13.73
CA GLU A 129 4.81 8.69 14.35
C GLU A 129 5.80 7.62 14.80
N ASP A 130 5.29 6.52 15.36
CA ASP A 130 6.11 5.39 15.82
C ASP A 130 6.87 4.74 14.67
N LEU A 131 6.21 4.53 13.53
CA LEU A 131 6.83 3.91 12.36
C LEU A 131 7.90 4.79 11.75
N LEU A 132 7.75 6.12 11.78
CA LEU A 132 8.77 7.03 11.27
C LEU A 132 10.13 6.82 11.93
N ASN A 133 10.18 6.49 13.24
CA ASN A 133 11.45 6.19 13.93
C ASN A 133 12.16 4.95 13.38
N THR A 134 11.41 4.03 12.76
CA THR A 134 11.94 2.80 12.17
C THR A 134 12.13 2.92 10.65
N THR A 135 11.75 4.04 10.04
CA THR A 135 11.88 4.23 8.60
C THR A 135 13.31 4.59 8.24
N LEU A 136 13.93 3.78 7.38
CA LEU A 136 15.33 3.92 6.96
C LEU A 136 15.51 5.01 5.92
N TYR A 137 14.61 5.07 4.93
CA TYR A 137 14.66 6.06 3.86
C TYR A 137 13.28 6.21 3.21
N PHE A 138 13.08 7.34 2.55
CA PHE A 138 12.00 7.55 1.59
C PHE A 138 12.54 8.36 0.42
N GLN A 139 12.19 7.94 -0.80
CA GLN A 139 12.70 8.52 -2.03
C GLN A 139 11.61 8.60 -3.09
N VAL A 140 11.53 9.77 -3.74
CA VAL A 140 10.86 9.95 -5.02
C VAL A 140 11.89 9.73 -6.13
N SER A 141 11.65 8.73 -6.96
CA SER A 141 12.51 8.42 -8.12
C SER A 141 12.28 9.43 -9.24
N ASP A 142 13.23 9.53 -10.16
CA ASP A 142 13.04 10.33 -11.37
C ASP A 142 11.89 9.76 -12.22
N PHE A 143 11.22 10.64 -12.96
CA PHE A 143 10.11 10.24 -13.83
C PHE A 143 10.61 9.41 -15.00
N ILE A 144 9.95 8.26 -15.21
CA ILE A 144 10.24 7.34 -16.30
C ILE A 144 8.96 7.15 -17.12
N SER A 145 8.93 7.76 -18.30
CA SER A 145 7.75 7.79 -19.19
C SER A 145 7.32 6.40 -19.71
N THR A 146 8.18 5.39 -19.62
CA THR A 146 7.84 4.01 -19.97
C THR A 146 7.12 3.26 -18.86
N LEU A 147 7.17 3.74 -17.61
CA LEU A 147 6.58 3.09 -16.44
C LEU A 147 5.31 3.79 -15.94
N SER A 148 5.11 5.06 -16.31
CA SER A 148 3.95 5.85 -15.90
C SER A 148 3.68 6.96 -16.90
N ASP A 149 2.43 7.38 -16.98
CA ASP A 149 1.98 8.50 -17.82
C ASP A 149 2.38 9.86 -17.22
N CYS A 150 2.34 9.97 -15.89
CA CYS A 150 2.66 11.21 -15.20
C CYS A 150 3.12 11.05 -13.75
N HIS A 151 3.23 9.84 -13.19
CA HIS A 151 3.62 9.65 -11.78
C HIS A 151 5.06 9.11 -11.61
N CYS A 152 5.75 9.60 -10.59
CA CYS A 152 7.05 9.15 -10.15
C CYS A 152 6.89 7.97 -9.19
N LYS A 153 7.86 7.03 -9.21
CA LYS A 153 7.88 5.91 -8.25
C LYS A 153 8.27 6.42 -6.86
N LEU A 154 7.48 6.06 -5.85
CA LEU A 154 7.82 6.23 -4.44
C LEU A 154 8.46 4.95 -3.90
N SER A 155 9.55 5.07 -3.14
CA SER A 155 10.24 3.95 -2.51
C SER A 155 10.59 4.30 -1.06
N PHE A 156 10.36 3.38 -0.13
CA PHE A 156 10.74 3.55 1.27
C PHE A 156 11.14 2.21 1.88
N GLY A 157 11.95 2.27 2.93
CA GLY A 157 12.35 1.11 3.72
C GLY A 157 11.99 1.29 5.17
N ILE A 158 11.46 0.25 5.80
CA ILE A 158 11.18 0.21 7.24
C ILE A 158 12.01 -0.88 7.89
N LEU A 159 12.52 -0.62 9.09
CA LEU A 159 13.20 -1.60 9.91
C LEU A 159 12.14 -2.40 10.67
N ALA A 160 12.01 -3.68 10.34
CA ALA A 160 11.16 -4.61 11.07
C ALA A 160 12.02 -5.57 11.89
N SER A 161 11.88 -5.54 13.22
CA SER A 161 12.37 -6.60 14.09
C SER A 161 11.29 -7.68 14.20
N TYR A 162 11.34 -8.67 13.31
CA TYR A 162 10.49 -9.85 13.45
C TYR A 162 11.26 -10.95 14.16
N SER A 163 10.65 -11.52 15.20
CA SER A 163 11.04 -12.84 15.71
C SER A 163 10.36 -13.86 14.81
N VAL A 164 11.09 -14.55 13.92
CA VAL A 164 10.53 -15.76 13.33
C VAL A 164 10.53 -16.80 14.43
N GLU A 165 9.38 -17.05 15.06
CA GLU A 165 9.16 -18.38 15.59
C GLU A 165 9.18 -19.32 14.38
N ARG A 166 10.31 -20.01 14.18
CA ARG A 166 10.37 -21.13 13.24
C ARG A 166 9.41 -22.18 13.78
N GLN A 167 8.18 -22.16 13.31
CA GLN A 167 7.41 -23.39 13.25
C GLN A 167 8.08 -24.22 12.17
N ASP A 168 8.65 -25.37 12.55
CA ASP A 168 9.12 -26.38 11.61
C ASP A 168 7.92 -26.86 10.78
N LEU A 169 7.63 -26.15 9.69
CA LEU A 169 6.66 -26.58 8.70
C LEU A 169 7.30 -27.71 7.89
N ASN A 170 7.30 -28.92 8.47
CA ASN A 170 7.21 -30.17 7.71
C ASN A 170 5.83 -30.32 7.05
N GLN A 171 5.26 -29.23 6.55
CA GLN A 171 4.11 -29.26 5.68
C GLN A 171 4.70 -29.10 4.29
N ASN A 172 4.59 -30.15 3.48
CA ASN A 172 4.81 -30.11 2.03
C ASN A 172 4.46 -28.72 1.53
N GLU A 173 5.45 -27.98 1.02
CA GLU A 173 5.22 -26.66 0.42
C GLU A 173 4.02 -26.81 -0.51
N SER A 174 2.85 -26.35 -0.05
CA SER A 174 1.68 -26.35 -0.89
C SER A 174 2.04 -25.38 -1.98
N ILE A 175 2.21 -25.91 -3.19
CA ILE A 175 2.34 -25.18 -4.45
C ILE A 175 1.58 -23.88 -4.28
N PHE A 176 2.27 -22.74 -4.28
CA PHE A 176 1.64 -21.43 -4.21
C PHE A 176 0.45 -21.46 -5.17
N PRO A 177 -0.79 -21.18 -4.71
CA PRO A 177 -1.93 -21.20 -5.61
C PRO A 177 -1.57 -20.31 -6.79
N GLY A 178 -1.59 -20.90 -8.00
CA GLY A 178 -0.98 -20.29 -9.18
C GLY A 178 -1.38 -18.82 -9.30
N LYS A 179 -0.41 -17.95 -9.64
CA LYS A 179 -0.66 -16.50 -9.73
C LYS A 179 -1.85 -16.25 -10.66
N TYR A 180 -2.87 -15.59 -10.14
CA TYR A 180 -4.02 -15.15 -10.94
C TYR A 180 -3.56 -14.02 -11.87
N ILE A 181 -3.57 -14.27 -13.18
CA ILE A 181 -3.26 -13.25 -14.18
C ILE A 181 -4.57 -12.68 -14.72
N TRP A 182 -4.81 -11.40 -14.44
CA TRP A 182 -5.90 -10.65 -15.07
C TRP A 182 -5.61 -10.50 -16.56
N SER A 183 -6.33 -11.24 -17.40
CA SER A 183 -6.32 -11.03 -18.85
C SER A 183 -7.63 -10.37 -19.28
N THR A 184 -7.61 -9.67 -20.42
CA THR A 184 -8.81 -9.06 -21.01
C THR A 184 -9.93 -10.09 -21.30
N LYS A 185 -9.58 -11.37 -21.37
CA LYS A 185 -10.51 -12.50 -21.56
C LYS A 185 -10.84 -13.26 -20.26
N ALA A 186 -10.16 -12.96 -19.15
CA ALA A 186 -10.35 -13.68 -17.88
C ALA A 186 -11.77 -13.50 -17.33
N GLY A 187 -12.33 -12.29 -17.44
CA GLY A 187 -13.71 -12.02 -17.04
C GLY A 187 -14.72 -12.88 -17.81
N GLN A 188 -14.57 -12.97 -19.14
CA GLN A 188 -15.46 -13.80 -19.96
C GLN A 188 -15.33 -15.29 -19.60
N LYS A 189 -14.11 -15.79 -19.42
CA LYS A 189 -13.87 -17.18 -19.03
C LYS A 189 -14.49 -17.53 -17.68
N LEU A 190 -14.44 -16.61 -16.72
CA LEU A 190 -15.09 -16.78 -15.42
C LEU A 190 -16.63 -16.80 -15.56
N CYS A 191 -17.19 -15.90 -16.36
CA CYS A 191 -18.62 -15.90 -16.67
C CYS A 191 -19.05 -17.23 -17.33
N ASP A 192 -18.27 -17.73 -18.28
CA ASP A 192 -18.51 -19.01 -18.94
C ASP A 192 -18.43 -20.17 -17.94
N ALA A 193 -17.46 -20.13 -17.01
CA ALA A 193 -17.33 -21.13 -15.95
C ALA A 193 -18.51 -21.10 -14.96
N LEU A 194 -18.97 -19.92 -14.54
CA LEU A 194 -20.12 -19.76 -13.64
C LEU A 194 -21.45 -20.16 -14.30
N THR A 195 -21.50 -20.19 -15.64
CA THR A 195 -22.69 -20.63 -16.38
C THR A 195 -22.71 -22.12 -16.70
N GLN A 196 -21.66 -22.87 -16.33
CA GLN A 196 -21.64 -24.34 -16.40
C GLN A 196 -22.64 -24.97 -15.41
N ALA A 197 -23.07 -26.19 -15.72
CA ALA A 197 -24.16 -26.87 -15.01
C ALA A 197 -23.85 -27.08 -13.51
N ASP A 198 -22.60 -27.38 -13.17
CA ASP A 198 -22.17 -27.60 -11.80
C ASP A 198 -22.11 -26.31 -10.98
N ALA A 199 -21.58 -25.22 -11.55
CA ALA A 199 -21.56 -23.92 -10.89
C ALA A 199 -22.99 -23.41 -10.66
N LYS A 200 -23.87 -23.55 -11.67
CA LYS A 200 -25.30 -23.23 -11.53
C LYS A 200 -25.99 -24.05 -10.44
N TYR A 201 -25.68 -25.35 -10.35
CA TYR A 201 -26.22 -26.21 -9.29
C TYR A 201 -25.76 -25.75 -7.90
N ASN A 202 -24.47 -25.44 -7.74
CA ASN A 202 -23.93 -24.99 -6.46
C ASN A 202 -24.47 -23.61 -6.05
N ILE A 203 -24.62 -22.68 -7.01
CA ILE A 203 -25.26 -21.38 -6.78
C ILE A 203 -26.71 -21.57 -6.36
N LYS A 204 -27.46 -22.43 -7.05
CA LYS A 204 -28.84 -22.72 -6.69
C LYS A 204 -28.94 -23.31 -5.28
N ASN A 205 -28.11 -24.29 -4.95
CA ASN A 205 -28.06 -24.87 -3.61
C ASN A 205 -27.71 -23.84 -2.54
N PHE A 206 -26.82 -22.91 -2.84
CA PHE A 206 -26.49 -21.81 -1.93
C PHE A 206 -27.69 -20.88 -1.69
N LEU A 207 -28.42 -20.53 -2.75
CA LEU A 207 -29.61 -19.67 -2.66
C LEU A 207 -30.79 -20.36 -1.95
N ASP A 208 -30.94 -21.67 -2.13
CA ASP A 208 -31.98 -22.47 -1.51
C ASP A 208 -31.66 -22.83 -0.04
N LYS A 209 -30.39 -22.68 0.38
CA LYS A 209 -29.93 -22.99 1.74
C LYS A 209 -30.18 -21.82 2.68
N SER A 210 -30.92 -22.07 3.76
CA SER A 210 -31.03 -21.13 4.88
C SER A 210 -29.79 -21.21 5.76
N PHE A 211 -29.14 -20.08 5.99
CA PHE A 211 -28.06 -19.95 6.97
C PHE A 211 -28.61 -19.33 8.25
N GLU A 212 -28.15 -19.82 9.40
CA GLU A 212 -28.54 -19.27 10.69
C GLU A 212 -27.98 -17.84 10.86
N ASN A 213 -28.72 -16.97 11.54
CA ASN A 213 -28.27 -15.61 11.84
C ASN A 213 -27.36 -15.59 13.09
N THR A 214 -26.29 -16.37 13.02
CA THR A 214 -25.23 -16.48 14.03
C THR A 214 -23.88 -16.21 13.36
N SER A 215 -22.85 -15.91 14.15
CA SER A 215 -21.49 -15.70 13.61
C SER A 215 -21.00 -16.91 12.80
N GLU A 216 -21.29 -18.12 13.28
CA GLU A 216 -20.97 -19.37 12.59
C GLU A 216 -21.79 -19.55 11.30
N GLY A 217 -23.08 -19.18 11.31
CA GLY A 217 -23.91 -19.19 10.12
C GLY A 217 -23.42 -18.23 9.03
N ILE A 218 -22.95 -17.04 9.42
CA ILE A 218 -22.33 -16.06 8.51
C ILE A 218 -21.03 -16.62 7.92
N GLU A 219 -20.16 -17.18 8.75
CA GLU A 219 -18.90 -17.76 8.31
C GLU A 219 -19.12 -18.91 7.33
N ASN A 220 -20.08 -19.79 7.61
CA ASN A 220 -20.48 -20.87 6.72
C ASN A 220 -21.03 -20.35 5.37
N ALA A 221 -21.81 -19.27 5.38
CA ALA A 221 -22.30 -18.64 4.15
C ALA A 221 -21.14 -18.06 3.32
N VAL A 222 -20.21 -17.37 3.96
CA VAL A 222 -19.03 -16.80 3.31
C VAL A 222 -18.15 -17.90 2.71
N ASN A 223 -17.86 -18.96 3.47
CA ASN A 223 -17.03 -20.07 3.01
C ASN A 223 -17.69 -20.81 1.83
N THR A 224 -18.99 -21.06 1.88
CA THR A 224 -19.71 -21.72 0.78
C THR A 224 -19.68 -20.85 -0.50
N CYS A 225 -19.88 -19.54 -0.36
CA CYS A 225 -19.80 -18.61 -1.50
C CYS A 225 -18.37 -18.54 -2.07
N HIS A 226 -17.37 -18.50 -1.20
CA HIS A 226 -15.97 -18.50 -1.58
C HIS A 226 -15.60 -19.75 -2.40
N GLU A 227 -16.00 -20.94 -1.96
CA GLU A 227 -15.74 -22.19 -2.68
C GLU A 227 -16.33 -22.21 -4.09
N ILE A 228 -17.56 -21.69 -4.26
CA ILE A 228 -18.21 -21.60 -5.57
C ILE A 228 -17.38 -20.74 -6.53
N ILE A 229 -16.94 -19.57 -6.07
CA ILE A 229 -16.17 -18.62 -6.87
C ILE A 229 -14.79 -19.20 -7.21
N VAL A 230 -14.09 -19.80 -6.24
CA VAL A 230 -12.76 -20.38 -6.44
C VAL A 230 -12.83 -21.56 -7.41
N ASN A 231 -13.82 -22.44 -7.28
CA ASN A 231 -13.98 -23.56 -8.20
C ASN A 231 -14.26 -23.09 -9.64
N ALA A 232 -15.09 -22.05 -9.82
CA ALA A 232 -15.30 -21.45 -11.13
C ALA A 232 -14.03 -20.80 -11.69
N ALA A 233 -13.25 -20.10 -10.85
CA ALA A 233 -11.99 -19.49 -11.24
C ALA A 233 -10.92 -20.53 -11.65
N ASN A 234 -10.85 -21.65 -10.94
CA ASN A 234 -9.97 -22.76 -11.27
C ASN A 234 -10.33 -23.37 -12.63
N LYS A 235 -11.64 -23.59 -12.88
CA LYS A 235 -12.15 -24.08 -14.18
C LYS A 235 -11.93 -23.12 -15.34
N ALA A 236 -11.94 -21.82 -15.08
CA ALA A 236 -11.70 -20.79 -16.08
C ALA A 236 -10.25 -20.78 -16.62
N ASN A 237 -9.35 -21.64 -16.11
CA ASN A 237 -7.91 -21.67 -16.45
C ASN A 237 -7.28 -20.27 -16.33
N SER A 238 -7.64 -19.53 -15.27
CA SER A 238 -6.85 -18.38 -14.81
C SER A 238 -5.52 -18.79 -14.15
N LEU A 239 -5.30 -20.11 -14.01
CA LEU A 239 -4.07 -20.75 -13.59
C LEU A 239 -3.26 -21.14 -14.84
N LYS A 240 -2.28 -20.33 -15.23
CA LYS A 240 -1.15 -20.84 -16.01
C LYS A 240 -0.13 -21.41 -15.02
N ASN A 241 0.19 -22.69 -15.15
CA ASN A 241 1.44 -23.20 -14.58
C ASN A 241 2.57 -22.66 -15.46
N LEU A 242 3.59 -22.05 -14.86
CA LEU A 242 4.80 -21.54 -15.54
C LEU A 242 5.61 -22.64 -16.27
N SER A 243 5.17 -23.90 -16.23
CA SER A 243 5.74 -25.02 -16.98
C SER A 243 5.39 -25.02 -18.47
N ASP A 244 4.31 -24.36 -18.88
CA ASP A 244 3.75 -24.55 -20.23
C ASP A 244 4.25 -23.52 -21.26
N GLU A 245 5.18 -22.63 -20.87
CA GLU A 245 5.74 -21.58 -21.72
C GLU A 245 7.19 -21.88 -22.20
N LYS A 246 7.66 -23.12 -22.01
CA LYS A 246 8.99 -23.58 -22.46
C LYS A 246 8.95 -24.77 -23.46
N ALA A 247 7.92 -24.86 -24.30
CA ALA A 247 7.88 -25.81 -25.42
C ALA A 247 7.73 -25.09 -26.77
#